data_AF-A0AAD7NUK6-F1
#
_entry.id   AF-A0AAD7NUK6-F1
#
_cell.length_a   1.000
_cell.length_b   1.000
_cell.length_c   1.000
_cell.angle_alpha   90.00
_cell.angle_beta   90.00
_cell.angle_gamma   90.00
#
_symmetry.space_group_name_H-M   'P 1'
#
loop_
_entity.id
_entity.type
_entity.pdbx_description
1 polymer ?
#
loop_
_entity_poly.entity_id
_entity_poly.type
_entity_poly.pdbx_seq_one_letter_code
_entity_poly.pdbx_strand_id
1 'polypeptide(L)'
;MSEICPDFSTAAMKRPHPCYENPDPKSQLKPNTTCTLKYIKMRPDGIPANYPYLTPKVPGLYANKGVHEHLPVPFFEFRGPGAPPPDLGAPGDVYIDLTPAAHVLYARAEEQWCAWPGPAAALDDLLGHPHFVDCTGARYLWVHPRDGVEWVCVRTVMRRQQALRAAGILTAARLIGDYLRNEATPVKRSPAKRPRIFSKESDAESEAELSDAFYPSKRARIRASGNSASAKSTVSARRPKRPSPDRQLEDELADGELQELRTQKRGLMTAVEERAAGGRAGRAAAIIQMLKKEYTGSCNPAPIPTADEARQRLPDLRCRVDEGLSHVFLRVHSVSRS
;
A
#
# COMPACT_ATOMS: atom_id res chain seq x y z
N MET A 1 -41.98 34.85 -8.68
CA MET A 1 -40.71 34.75 -9.41
C MET A 1 -39.62 34.62 -8.36
N SER A 2 -39.24 33.38 -8.06
CA SER A 2 -38.22 33.06 -7.06
C SER A 2 -36.87 33.08 -7.77
N GLU A 3 -36.05 34.07 -7.47
CA GLU A 3 -34.68 34.16 -7.98
C GLU A 3 -33.85 33.01 -7.41
N ILE A 4 -33.46 32.09 -8.29
CA ILE A 4 -32.50 31.04 -8.02
C ILE A 4 -31.14 31.73 -8.00
N CYS A 5 -30.61 32.04 -6.81
CA CYS A 5 -29.22 32.43 -6.67
C CYS A 5 -28.35 31.26 -7.15
N PRO A 6 -27.45 31.47 -8.14
CA PRO A 6 -26.52 30.44 -8.53
C PRO A 6 -25.62 30.15 -7.33
N ASP A 7 -25.65 28.90 -6.90
CA ASP A 7 -24.80 28.35 -5.87
C ASP A 7 -23.36 28.55 -6.34
N PHE A 8 -22.71 29.62 -5.87
CA PHE A 8 -21.28 29.81 -6.00
C PHE A 8 -20.64 28.72 -5.14
N SER A 9 -20.57 27.52 -5.71
CA SER A 9 -19.73 26.45 -5.26
C SER A 9 -18.32 27.02 -5.28
N THR A 10 -17.92 27.59 -4.14
CA THR A 10 -16.55 27.93 -3.83
C THR A 10 -15.78 26.63 -3.99
N ALA A 11 -15.22 26.42 -5.17
CA ALA A 11 -14.19 25.42 -5.38
C ALA A 11 -13.09 25.78 -4.39
N ALA A 12 -13.19 25.21 -3.18
CA ALA A 12 -12.31 25.50 -2.08
C ALA A 12 -10.90 25.30 -2.63
N MET A 13 -10.15 26.39 -2.75
CA MET A 13 -8.80 26.34 -3.32
C MET A 13 -8.06 25.26 -2.55
N LYS A 14 -7.74 24.15 -3.23
CA LYS A 14 -7.00 23.05 -2.62
C LYS A 14 -5.73 23.67 -2.06
N ARG A 15 -5.49 23.41 -0.77
CA ARG A 15 -4.34 24.01 -0.10
C ARG A 15 -3.07 23.38 -0.70
N PRO A 16 -1.94 24.11 -0.74
CA PRO A 16 -0.66 23.44 -0.90
C PRO A 16 -0.58 22.33 0.16
N HIS A 17 0.09 21.23 -0.17
CA HIS A 17 0.23 20.18 0.82
C HIS A 17 0.84 20.79 2.08
N PRO A 18 0.28 20.56 3.29
CA PRO A 18 0.75 21.16 4.53
C PRO A 18 2.22 20.81 4.83
N CYS A 19 2.83 19.93 4.05
CA CYS A 19 4.24 19.56 4.14
C CYS A 19 5.16 20.16 3.06
N TYR A 20 4.63 20.89 2.06
CA TYR A 20 5.44 21.48 0.99
C TYR A 20 5.90 22.90 1.28
N GLU A 21 5.00 23.76 1.79
CA GLU A 21 5.27 25.21 1.89
C GLU A 21 5.42 25.71 3.34
N ASN A 22 4.87 24.98 4.31
CA ASN A 22 4.97 25.34 5.72
C ASN A 22 5.00 24.06 6.55
N PRO A 23 6.15 23.36 6.67
CA PRO A 23 6.29 22.36 7.72
C PRO A 23 6.08 23.12 9.02
N ASP A 24 4.87 23.05 9.55
CA ASP A 24 4.54 23.72 10.79
C ASP A 24 4.69 22.63 11.86
N PRO A 25 5.90 22.32 12.39
CA PRO A 25 5.97 21.54 13.59
C PRO A 25 5.48 22.46 14.69
N LYS A 26 4.17 22.60 14.87
CA LYS A 26 3.67 23.19 16.10
C LYS A 26 3.76 22.10 17.15
N SER A 27 4.97 21.93 17.64
CA SER A 27 5.30 21.82 19.06
C SER A 27 6.74 22.32 19.14
N GLN A 28 6.96 23.48 19.74
CA GLN A 28 8.30 24.05 19.98
C GLN A 28 9.11 23.23 21.02
N LEU A 29 8.82 21.93 21.23
CA LEU A 29 8.74 21.35 22.59
C LEU A 29 9.40 19.99 22.85
N LYS A 30 10.01 19.29 21.89
CA LYS A 30 10.75 18.06 22.22
C LYS A 30 12.18 18.09 21.67
N PRO A 31 13.21 18.29 22.54
CA PRO A 31 14.59 18.25 22.10
C PRO A 31 14.89 16.91 21.44
N ASN A 32 15.76 16.92 20.44
CA ASN A 32 16.19 15.73 19.69
C ASN A 32 15.11 15.11 18.78
N THR A 33 14.10 15.90 18.36
CA THR A 33 13.18 15.46 17.30
C THR A 33 13.77 15.78 15.93
N THR A 34 13.91 14.79 15.05
CA THR A 34 14.29 14.98 13.65
C THR A 34 13.07 14.81 12.74
N CYS A 35 13.11 15.43 11.56
CA CYS A 35 12.03 15.39 10.59
C CYS A 35 12.61 15.16 9.18
N THR A 36 12.04 14.21 8.44
CA THR A 36 12.46 13.87 7.07
C THR A 36 11.25 13.83 6.14
N LEU A 37 11.33 14.53 5.01
CA LEU A 37 10.30 14.48 3.97
C LEU A 37 10.40 13.19 3.15
N LYS A 38 9.29 12.46 3.03
CA LYS A 38 9.14 11.24 2.24
C LYS A 38 7.97 11.35 1.28
N TYR A 39 7.85 10.36 0.39
CA TYR A 39 6.82 10.34 -0.66
C TYR A 39 6.21 8.96 -0.83
N ILE A 40 4.90 8.92 -0.98
CA ILE A 40 4.11 7.76 -1.39
C ILE A 40 3.91 7.84 -2.91
N LYS A 41 4.10 6.72 -3.60
CA LYS A 41 3.79 6.62 -5.03
C LYS A 41 2.33 6.20 -5.21
N MET A 42 1.50 7.12 -5.67
CA MET A 42 0.08 6.89 -5.92
C MET A 42 -0.19 6.90 -7.43
N ARG A 43 -1.11 6.06 -7.90
CA ARG A 43 -1.60 6.25 -9.28
C ARG A 43 -2.61 7.41 -9.29
N PRO A 44 -2.78 8.15 -10.40
CA PRO A 44 -3.71 9.28 -10.44
C PRO A 44 -5.16 8.88 -10.14
N ASP A 45 -5.59 7.70 -10.61
CA ASP A 45 -6.90 7.10 -10.35
C ASP A 45 -7.07 6.60 -8.91
N GLY A 46 -5.97 6.45 -8.16
CA GLY A 46 -5.99 6.06 -6.75
C GLY A 46 -6.10 7.24 -5.78
N ILE A 47 -6.02 8.48 -6.27
CA ILE A 47 -6.17 9.68 -5.43
C ILE A 47 -7.64 10.12 -5.50
N PRO A 48 -8.35 10.17 -4.37
CA PRO A 48 -9.77 10.51 -4.40
C PRO A 48 -9.97 11.99 -4.78
N ALA A 49 -11.10 12.30 -5.42
CA ALA A 49 -11.38 13.65 -5.92
C ALA A 49 -11.37 14.70 -4.79
N ASN A 50 -11.83 14.32 -3.59
CA ASN A 50 -11.85 15.12 -2.37
C ASN A 50 -10.50 15.21 -1.64
N TYR A 51 -9.40 14.69 -2.22
CA TYR A 51 -8.08 14.85 -1.63
C TYR A 51 -7.78 16.34 -1.37
N PRO A 52 -7.51 16.76 -0.12
CA PRO A 52 -7.57 18.16 0.30
C PRO A 52 -6.40 19.00 -0.22
N TYR A 53 -5.36 18.36 -0.74
CA TYR A 53 -4.12 19.02 -1.12
C TYR A 53 -3.87 19.03 -2.62
N LEU A 54 -3.07 19.99 -3.05
CA LEU A 54 -2.48 20.00 -4.38
C LEU A 54 -1.49 18.83 -4.51
N THR A 55 -1.75 17.95 -5.47
CA THR A 55 -0.77 16.94 -5.88
C THR A 55 0.19 17.60 -6.87
N PRO A 56 1.48 17.79 -6.54
CA PRO A 56 2.41 18.43 -7.45
C PRO A 56 2.49 17.60 -8.73
N LYS A 57 2.07 18.20 -9.85
CA LYS A 57 2.42 17.68 -11.17
C LYS A 57 3.88 18.03 -11.37
N VAL A 58 4.79 17.10 -11.10
CA VAL A 58 6.22 17.35 -11.30
C VAL A 58 6.51 17.29 -12.80
N PRO A 59 6.69 18.42 -13.51
CA PRO A 59 6.86 18.39 -14.95
C PRO A 59 8.19 17.73 -15.28
N GLY A 60 8.18 16.74 -16.19
CA GLY A 60 9.42 16.11 -16.70
C GLY A 60 9.99 14.96 -15.87
N LEU A 61 9.48 14.65 -14.67
CA LEU A 61 9.98 13.48 -13.93
C LEU A 61 9.47 12.15 -14.53
N TYR A 62 8.39 12.18 -15.31
CA TYR A 62 7.70 10.97 -15.79
C TYR A 62 7.28 10.99 -17.27
N ALA A 63 7.60 12.04 -18.02
CA ALA A 63 7.19 12.23 -19.43
C ALA A 63 7.67 11.14 -20.41
N ASN A 64 8.51 10.21 -19.95
CA ASN A 64 9.04 9.14 -20.76
C ASN A 64 8.26 7.83 -20.52
N LYS A 65 7.39 7.51 -21.48
CA LYS A 65 6.79 6.20 -21.77
C LYS A 65 5.58 5.81 -20.93
N GLY A 66 4.36 5.99 -21.48
CA GLY A 66 3.17 5.09 -21.47
C GLY A 66 2.79 4.26 -20.22
N VAL A 67 3.46 4.44 -19.10
CA VAL A 67 3.30 3.76 -17.82
C VAL A 67 2.63 4.80 -16.94
N HIS A 68 1.46 4.46 -16.41
CA HIS A 68 0.69 5.34 -15.54
C HIS A 68 1.60 6.11 -14.58
N GLU A 69 1.73 7.42 -14.79
CA GLU A 69 2.63 8.26 -14.02
C GLU A 69 2.19 8.22 -12.56
N HIS A 70 3.03 7.70 -11.68
CA HIS A 70 2.73 7.72 -10.26
C HIS A 70 2.92 9.14 -9.73
N LEU A 71 1.86 9.71 -9.15
CA LEU A 71 1.91 10.99 -8.46
C LEU A 71 2.58 10.81 -7.08
N PRO A 72 3.60 11.63 -6.75
CA PRO A 72 4.18 11.63 -5.43
C PRO A 72 3.24 12.34 -4.44
N VAL A 73 2.84 11.63 -3.40
CA VAL A 73 2.11 12.20 -2.26
C VAL A 73 3.09 12.34 -1.09
N PRO A 74 3.44 13.57 -0.69
CA PRO A 74 4.43 13.79 0.36
C PRO A 74 3.87 13.50 1.77
N PHE A 75 4.73 13.07 2.68
CA PHE A 75 4.45 12.95 4.12
C PHE A 75 5.76 13.13 4.91
N PHE A 76 5.67 13.56 6.16
CA PHE A 76 6.82 13.65 7.04
C PHE A 76 6.98 12.41 7.90
N GLU A 77 8.24 12.00 8.06
CA GLU A 77 8.67 11.10 9.10
C GLU A 77 9.37 11.90 10.20
N PHE A 78 8.73 11.95 11.35
CA PHE A 78 9.30 12.49 12.57
C PHE A 78 9.94 11.38 13.39
N ARG A 79 10.98 11.72 14.15
CA ARG A 79 11.60 10.79 15.09
C ARG A 79 12.04 11.51 16.33
N GLY A 80 11.81 10.93 17.49
CA GLY A 80 12.26 11.50 18.75
C GLY A 80 11.98 10.55 19.92
N PRO A 81 12.48 10.85 21.12
CA PRO A 81 12.21 10.03 22.29
C PRO A 81 10.77 10.24 22.80
N GLY A 82 10.07 9.16 23.14
CA GLY A 82 8.72 9.12 23.71
C GLY A 82 7.60 9.34 22.68
N ALA A 83 6.35 9.30 23.14
CA ALA A 83 5.18 9.50 22.27
C ALA A 83 5.18 10.86 21.54
N PRO A 84 4.59 10.94 20.33
CA PRO A 84 4.49 12.18 19.58
C PRO A 84 3.64 13.23 20.29
N PRO A 85 4.03 14.53 20.28
CA PRO A 85 3.17 15.62 20.72
C PRO A 85 1.85 15.67 19.90
N PRO A 86 0.71 15.99 20.53
CA PRO A 86 -0.60 15.95 19.87
C PRO A 86 -0.76 16.99 18.75
N ASP A 87 0.01 18.07 18.81
CA ASP A 87 0.04 19.21 17.89
C ASP A 87 1.04 19.03 16.73
N LEU A 88 1.89 18.00 16.79
CA LEU A 88 2.88 17.70 15.75
C LEU A 88 2.23 17.04 14.51
N GLY A 89 2.63 17.50 13.32
CA GLY A 89 2.36 16.86 12.03
C GLY A 89 0.94 17.09 11.48
N ALA A 90 0.69 16.56 10.29
CA ALA A 90 -0.59 16.57 9.61
C ALA A 90 -1.09 15.13 9.36
N PRO A 91 -2.40 14.91 9.11
CA PRO A 91 -2.92 13.58 8.80
C PRO A 91 -2.15 12.90 7.65
N GLY A 92 -1.66 11.68 7.90
CA GLY A 92 -0.82 10.90 6.98
C GLY A 92 0.68 10.94 7.30
N ASP A 93 1.12 11.84 8.18
CA ASP A 93 2.50 11.85 8.70
C ASP A 93 2.74 10.69 9.68
N VAL A 94 4.01 10.39 9.92
CA VAL A 94 4.43 9.27 10.76
C VAL A 94 5.45 9.72 11.80
N TYR A 95 5.48 9.05 12.96
CA TYR A 95 6.42 9.34 14.05
C TYR A 95 7.04 8.04 14.57
N ILE A 96 8.36 8.02 14.74
CA ILE A 96 9.08 6.89 15.37
C ILE A 96 9.55 7.32 16.76
N ASP A 97 9.03 6.65 17.77
CA ASP A 97 9.52 6.74 19.14
C ASP A 97 10.87 6.01 19.26
N LEU A 98 11.91 6.75 19.61
CA LEU A 98 13.29 6.29 19.77
C LEU A 98 13.63 5.91 21.22
N THR A 99 12.64 5.78 22.11
CA THR A 99 12.85 5.33 23.48
C THR A 99 13.52 3.95 23.48
N PRO A 100 14.67 3.78 24.15
CA PRO A 100 15.37 2.50 24.18
C PRO A 100 14.46 1.36 24.64
N ALA A 101 14.53 0.22 23.94
CA ALA A 101 13.71 -0.98 24.16
C ALA A 101 12.19 -0.83 23.91
N ALA A 102 11.69 0.37 23.62
CA ALA A 102 10.27 0.64 23.40
C ALA A 102 10.03 1.37 22.09
N HIS A 103 10.70 0.94 21.01
CA HIS A 103 10.46 1.53 19.69
C HIS A 103 9.01 1.30 19.26
N VAL A 104 8.29 2.40 19.04
CA VAL A 104 6.90 2.39 18.57
C VAL A 104 6.79 3.29 17.35
N LEU A 105 6.08 2.82 16.34
CA LEU A 105 5.72 3.63 15.18
C LEU A 105 4.31 4.16 15.39
N TYR A 106 4.09 5.43 15.05
CA TYR A 106 2.78 6.06 15.04
C TYR A 106 2.47 6.60 13.65
N ALA A 107 1.18 6.65 13.31
CA ALA A 107 0.68 7.46 12.20
C ALA A 107 -0.29 8.51 12.71
N ARG A 108 -0.25 9.69 12.09
CA ARG A 108 -1.16 10.78 12.37
C ARG A 108 -2.48 10.51 11.63
N ALA A 109 -3.52 10.14 12.38
CA ALA A 109 -4.90 10.13 11.89
C ALA A 109 -5.43 11.58 11.84
N GLU A 110 -6.72 11.75 11.52
CA GLU A 110 -7.33 13.09 11.42
C GLU A 110 -7.22 13.87 12.75
N GLU A 111 -7.54 13.23 13.86
CA GLU A 111 -7.64 13.89 15.17
C GLU A 111 -6.47 13.60 16.11
N GLN A 112 -5.81 12.44 15.97
CA GLN A 112 -4.81 11.96 16.93
C GLN A 112 -3.74 11.08 16.30
N TRP A 113 -2.67 10.85 17.06
CA TRP A 113 -1.64 9.87 16.74
C TRP A 113 -2.08 8.46 17.16
N CYS A 114 -2.00 7.50 16.25
CA CYS A 114 -2.33 6.10 16.51
C CYS A 114 -1.07 5.24 16.45
N ALA A 115 -0.86 4.39 17.46
CA ALA A 115 0.25 3.44 17.48
C ALA A 115 0.02 2.32 16.44
N TRP A 116 1.05 2.00 15.68
CA TRP A 116 1.01 0.93 14.71
C TRP A 116 0.97 -0.43 15.43
N PRO A 117 -0.04 -1.26 15.18
CA PRO A 117 -0.20 -2.53 15.89
C PRO A 117 0.85 -3.58 15.48
N GLY A 118 1.63 -3.30 14.43
CA GLY A 118 2.72 -4.14 13.97
C GLY A 118 2.34 -5.13 12.87
N PRO A 119 3.31 -5.95 12.43
CA PRO A 119 3.13 -6.82 11.27
C PRO A 119 2.19 -8.01 11.52
N ALA A 120 1.93 -8.38 12.78
CA ALA A 120 1.06 -9.52 13.11
C ALA A 120 -0.44 -9.16 13.11
N ALA A 121 -0.79 -7.88 13.10
CA ALA A 121 -2.18 -7.42 13.14
C ALA A 121 -2.99 -7.90 11.92
N ALA A 122 -4.30 -8.09 12.12
CA ALA A 122 -5.22 -8.35 11.02
C ALA A 122 -5.30 -7.10 10.12
N LEU A 123 -5.69 -7.28 8.86
CA LEU A 123 -5.76 -6.17 7.90
C LEU A 123 -6.68 -5.04 8.37
N ASP A 124 -7.81 -5.39 8.98
CA ASP A 124 -8.82 -4.44 9.48
C ASP A 124 -8.31 -3.63 10.69
N ASP A 125 -7.30 -4.15 11.39
CA ASP A 125 -6.66 -3.46 12.52
C ASP A 125 -5.47 -2.59 12.08
N LEU A 126 -4.99 -2.76 10.84
CA LEU A 126 -3.85 -1.98 10.36
C LEU A 126 -4.22 -0.52 10.13
N LEU A 127 -3.28 0.37 10.42
CA LEU A 127 -3.48 1.81 10.22
C LEU A 127 -3.48 2.15 8.73
N GLY A 128 -4.68 2.49 8.21
CA GLY A 128 -4.87 3.05 6.88
C GLY A 128 -4.43 4.52 6.81
N HIS A 129 -4.00 4.96 5.63
CA HIS A 129 -3.72 6.38 5.39
C HIS A 129 -5.04 7.17 5.42
N PRO A 130 -5.16 8.27 6.18
CA PRO A 130 -6.44 8.94 6.43
C PRO A 130 -7.15 9.38 5.16
N HIS A 131 -6.39 9.82 4.15
CA HIS A 131 -6.95 10.25 2.87
C HIS A 131 -7.13 9.14 1.83
N PHE A 132 -6.72 7.90 2.12
CA PHE A 132 -6.73 6.79 1.16
C PHE A 132 -7.30 5.51 1.77
N VAL A 133 -8.31 5.58 2.65
CA VAL A 133 -8.93 4.37 3.23
C VAL A 133 -9.88 3.70 2.24
N ASP A 134 -10.74 4.50 1.58
CA ASP A 134 -11.87 3.99 0.78
C ASP A 134 -11.63 4.00 -0.74
N CYS A 135 -10.38 4.19 -1.19
CA CYS A 135 -10.07 4.20 -2.61
C CYS A 135 -9.52 2.86 -3.09
N THR A 136 -9.61 2.60 -4.41
CA THR A 136 -8.96 1.46 -5.09
C THR A 136 -7.46 1.38 -4.83
N GLY A 137 -6.87 2.49 -4.37
CA GLY A 137 -5.49 2.63 -3.97
C GLY A 137 -5.23 2.56 -2.48
N ALA A 138 -6.06 1.88 -1.67
CA ALA A 138 -5.92 1.90 -0.22
C ALA A 138 -4.47 1.66 0.26
N ARG A 139 -4.01 2.48 1.20
CA ARG A 139 -2.63 2.49 1.70
C ARG A 139 -2.61 2.23 3.20
N TYR A 140 -1.68 1.41 3.63
CA TYR A 140 -1.49 1.01 5.01
C TYR A 140 -0.07 1.30 5.44
N LEU A 141 0.08 1.74 6.69
CA LEU A 141 1.37 2.02 7.28
C LEU A 141 2.18 0.73 7.42
N TRP A 142 3.44 0.79 7.02
CA TRP A 142 4.34 -0.35 7.11
C TRP A 142 5.79 0.07 7.33
N VAL A 143 6.56 -0.80 8.00
CA VAL A 143 8.02 -0.66 8.13
C VAL A 143 8.71 -1.77 7.39
N HIS A 144 9.62 -1.43 6.50
CA HIS A 144 10.52 -2.39 5.87
C HIS A 144 11.95 -2.20 6.42
N PRO A 145 12.67 -3.28 6.79
CA PRO A 145 14.01 -3.16 7.36
C PRO A 145 15.02 -2.43 6.48
N ARG A 146 14.82 -2.42 5.15
CA ARG A 146 15.74 -1.77 4.19
C ARG A 146 15.21 -0.47 3.60
N ASP A 147 13.89 -0.40 3.37
CA ASP A 147 13.27 0.74 2.68
C ASP A 147 12.72 1.78 3.66
N GLY A 148 12.64 1.42 4.95
CA GLY A 148 12.14 2.26 6.03
C GLY A 148 10.62 2.29 6.14
N VAL A 149 10.10 3.38 6.73
CA VAL A 149 8.67 3.60 6.88
C VAL A 149 8.04 4.07 5.58
N GLU A 150 6.93 3.45 5.20
CA GLU A 150 6.20 3.76 3.98
C GLU A 150 4.70 3.39 4.09
N TRP A 151 3.92 3.98 3.19
CA TRP A 151 2.51 3.68 3.01
C TRP A 151 2.34 2.76 1.79
N VAL A 152 1.93 1.51 2.02
CA VAL A 152 1.92 0.45 0.98
C VAL A 152 0.51 -0.08 0.72
N CYS A 153 0.28 -0.64 -0.46
CA CYS A 153 -1.02 -1.25 -0.78
C CYS A 153 -1.23 -2.58 -0.05
N VAL A 154 -2.49 -2.98 0.09
CA VAL A 154 -2.90 -4.26 0.73
C VAL A 154 -2.14 -5.47 0.20
N ARG A 155 -1.91 -5.56 -1.11
CA ARG A 155 -1.17 -6.69 -1.73
C ARG A 155 0.27 -6.77 -1.19
N THR A 156 0.92 -5.62 -1.02
CA THR A 156 2.28 -5.56 -0.47
C THR A 156 2.29 -5.91 1.01
N VAL A 157 1.30 -5.44 1.79
CA VAL A 157 1.12 -5.84 3.20
C VAL A 157 1.02 -7.35 3.32
N MET A 158 0.08 -7.98 2.60
CA MET A 158 -0.16 -9.42 2.67
C MET A 158 1.09 -10.24 2.34
N ARG A 159 1.77 -9.89 1.24
CA ARG A 159 3.03 -10.54 0.85
C ARG A 159 4.10 -10.42 1.93
N ARG A 160 4.22 -9.23 2.54
CA ARG A 160 5.23 -8.99 3.59
C ARG A 160 4.87 -9.68 4.90
N GLN A 161 3.60 -9.70 5.29
CA GLN A 161 3.13 -10.46 6.45
C GLN A 161 3.44 -11.95 6.30
N GLN A 162 3.18 -12.53 5.13
CA GLN A 162 3.51 -13.94 4.84
C GLN A 162 5.03 -14.18 4.96
N ALA A 163 5.85 -13.32 4.36
CA ALA A 163 7.31 -13.44 4.43
C ALA A 163 7.84 -13.30 5.87
N LEU A 164 7.29 -12.38 6.65
CA LEU A 164 7.66 -12.17 8.05
C LEU A 164 7.21 -13.33 8.95
N ARG A 165 6.03 -13.91 8.71
CA ARG A 165 5.57 -15.13 9.39
C ARG A 165 6.50 -16.31 9.11
N ALA A 166 6.89 -16.51 7.84
CA ALA A 166 7.85 -17.54 7.46
C ALA A 166 9.23 -17.33 8.13
N ALA A 167 9.64 -16.08 8.34
CA ALA A 167 10.87 -15.73 9.04
C ALA A 167 10.76 -15.72 10.59
N GLY A 168 9.57 -15.94 11.16
CA GLY A 168 9.34 -15.85 12.61
C GLY A 168 9.49 -14.44 13.19
N ILE A 169 9.31 -13.39 12.37
CA ILE A 169 9.43 -11.98 12.78
C ILE A 169 8.01 -11.41 12.95
N LEU A 170 7.46 -11.48 14.15
CA LEU A 170 6.06 -11.09 14.40
C LEU A 170 5.90 -9.79 15.21
N THR A 171 7.00 -9.20 15.69
CA THR A 171 6.93 -8.05 16.61
C THR A 171 7.29 -6.73 15.92
N ALA A 172 6.53 -5.67 16.21
CA ALA A 172 6.80 -4.33 15.71
C ALA A 172 8.19 -3.83 16.14
N ALA A 173 8.52 -3.98 17.42
CA ALA A 173 9.79 -3.51 18.00
C ALA A 173 11.02 -4.11 17.30
N ARG A 174 10.98 -5.40 16.93
CA ARG A 174 12.08 -6.04 16.19
C ARG A 174 12.24 -5.44 14.80
N LEU A 175 11.14 -5.26 14.08
CA LEU A 175 11.14 -4.74 12.72
C LEU A 175 11.60 -3.28 12.65
N ILE A 176 11.12 -2.45 13.58
CA ILE A 176 11.55 -1.06 13.72
C ILE A 176 13.04 -1.00 14.13
N GLY A 177 13.46 -1.84 15.07
CA GLY A 177 14.87 -1.92 15.46
C GLY A 177 15.80 -2.36 14.33
N ASP A 178 15.38 -3.34 13.51
CA ASP A 178 16.12 -3.76 12.31
C ASP A 178 16.25 -2.61 11.30
N TYR A 179 15.15 -1.87 11.08
CA TYR A 179 15.17 -0.67 10.24
C TYR A 179 16.19 0.36 10.73
N LEU A 180 16.10 0.76 12.00
CA LEU A 180 17.00 1.78 12.59
C LEU A 180 18.47 1.34 12.57
N ARG A 181 18.74 0.04 12.81
CA ARG A 181 20.11 -0.52 12.69
C ARG A 181 20.63 -0.44 11.26
N ASN A 182 19.83 -0.86 10.28
CA ASN A 182 20.25 -0.86 8.87
C ASN A 182 20.49 0.53 8.32
N GLU A 183 19.75 1.53 8.82
CA GLU A 183 19.97 2.93 8.46
C GLU A 183 21.23 3.51 9.10
N ALA A 184 21.54 3.13 10.34
CA ALA A 184 22.77 3.54 11.02
C ALA A 184 24.02 2.92 10.39
N THR A 185 23.90 1.75 9.76
CA THR A 185 25.00 1.18 8.98
C THR A 185 25.09 1.89 7.63
N PRO A 186 26.17 2.63 7.33
CA PRO A 186 26.36 3.19 6.00
C PRO A 186 26.45 2.01 5.04
N VAL A 187 25.38 1.77 4.27
CA VAL A 187 25.41 0.81 3.18
C VAL A 187 26.55 1.27 2.29
N LYS A 188 27.64 0.50 2.27
CA LYS A 188 28.70 0.64 1.27
C LYS A 188 28.01 0.40 -0.05
N ARG A 189 27.42 1.44 -0.64
CA ARG A 189 26.79 1.38 -1.95
C ARG A 189 27.91 0.90 -2.85
N SER A 190 27.84 -0.38 -3.24
CA SER A 190 28.76 -0.95 -4.20
C SER A 190 28.83 0.06 -5.34
N PRO A 191 30.04 0.54 -5.71
CA PRO A 191 30.20 1.62 -6.66
C PRO A 191 29.28 1.31 -7.84
N ALA A 192 28.30 2.18 -8.06
CA ALA A 192 27.25 1.96 -9.04
C ALA A 192 27.93 1.44 -10.29
N LYS A 193 27.63 0.19 -10.70
CA LYS A 193 28.25 -0.45 -11.86
C LYS A 193 28.25 0.61 -12.95
N ARG A 194 29.43 1.15 -13.25
CA ARG A 194 29.56 2.28 -14.19
C ARG A 194 28.70 1.92 -15.38
N PRO A 195 27.76 2.78 -15.79
CA PRO A 195 26.96 2.49 -16.97
C PRO A 195 27.96 2.08 -18.04
N ARG A 196 27.80 0.87 -18.59
CA ARG A 196 28.63 0.42 -19.70
C ARG A 196 28.41 1.46 -20.79
N ILE A 197 29.32 2.41 -20.89
CA ILE A 197 29.42 3.31 -22.02
C ILE A 197 29.62 2.36 -23.18
N PHE A 198 28.56 2.14 -23.94
CA PHE A 198 28.65 1.47 -25.22
C PHE A 198 29.36 2.49 -26.10
N SER A 199 30.69 2.48 -26.08
CA SER A 199 31.53 3.20 -27.03
C SER A 199 31.25 2.58 -28.39
N LYS A 200 30.22 3.12 -29.05
CA LYS A 200 29.98 2.91 -30.46
C LYS A 200 31.03 3.76 -31.16
N GLU A 201 32.21 3.17 -31.38
CA GLU A 201 33.16 3.65 -32.38
C GLU A 201 32.38 3.72 -33.71
N SER A 202 32.10 4.94 -34.14
CA SER A 202 31.68 5.21 -35.50
C SER A 202 32.94 5.53 -36.29
N ASP A 203 33.38 4.58 -37.09
CA ASP A 203 34.23 4.85 -38.24
C ASP A 203 33.45 5.75 -39.20
N ALA A 204 33.79 7.04 -39.19
CA ALA A 204 33.36 8.00 -40.18
C ALA A 204 34.61 8.68 -40.72
N GLU A 205 35.27 7.99 -41.65
CA GLU A 205 36.10 8.62 -42.66
C GLU A 205 35.23 9.64 -43.42
N SER A 206 35.63 10.90 -43.42
CA SER A 206 35.22 11.85 -44.45
C SER A 206 36.45 12.65 -44.85
N GLU A 207 37.01 12.21 -45.98
CA GLU A 207 37.99 12.95 -46.77
C GLU A 207 37.35 14.22 -47.33
N ALA A 208 38.16 15.27 -47.36
CA ALA A 208 37.85 16.53 -48.00
C ALA A 208 37.97 16.40 -49.52
N GLU A 209 36.99 16.98 -50.21
CA GLU A 209 36.96 17.18 -51.66
C GLU A 209 38.15 18.04 -52.13
N LEU A 210 38.81 17.61 -53.22
CA LEU A 210 39.50 18.52 -54.14
C LEU A 210 39.64 17.91 -55.56
N SER A 211 38.92 18.54 -56.48
CA SER A 211 39.18 18.79 -57.90
C SER A 211 39.29 17.65 -58.93
N ASP A 212 38.39 17.77 -59.91
CA ASP A 212 38.59 17.75 -61.36
C ASP A 212 39.00 16.47 -62.11
N ALA A 213 38.03 16.05 -62.95
CA ALA A 213 38.15 15.82 -64.39
C ALA A 213 39.35 15.00 -64.91
N PHE A 214 39.07 13.77 -65.38
CA PHE A 214 39.42 13.29 -66.73
C PHE A 214 38.78 11.91 -67.00
N TYR A 215 38.05 11.80 -68.11
CA TYR A 215 37.55 10.57 -68.77
C TYR A 215 38.71 9.57 -69.08
N PRO A 216 38.51 8.35 -69.65
CA PRO A 216 37.42 7.37 -69.57
C PRO A 216 37.84 5.88 -69.61
N SER A 217 36.82 5.00 -69.65
CA SER A 217 36.71 3.87 -70.60
C SER A 217 37.24 2.47 -70.21
N LYS A 218 36.31 1.52 -70.41
CA LYS A 218 36.42 0.17 -71.00
C LYS A 218 36.46 -1.07 -70.10
N ARG A 219 35.39 -1.84 -70.32
CA ARG A 219 35.34 -3.27 -70.66
C ARG A 219 35.61 -4.30 -69.56
N ALA A 220 34.50 -4.96 -69.23
CA ALA A 220 34.25 -6.38 -69.47
C ALA A 220 35.12 -7.41 -68.71
N ARG A 221 34.45 -8.28 -67.93
CA ARG A 221 34.17 -9.64 -68.42
C ARG A 221 33.16 -10.39 -67.56
N ILE A 222 32.33 -11.13 -68.28
CA ILE A 222 31.35 -12.12 -67.83
C ILE A 222 32.05 -13.48 -67.68
N ARG A 223 31.61 -14.25 -66.67
CA ARG A 223 31.69 -15.71 -66.46
C ARG A 223 33.07 -16.37 -66.30
N ALA A 224 33.21 -17.15 -65.22
CA ALA A 224 33.26 -18.61 -65.32
C ALA A 224 32.98 -19.29 -63.98
N SER A 225 32.26 -20.40 -64.09
CA SER A 225 31.85 -21.42 -63.14
C SER A 225 32.99 -22.23 -62.52
N GLY A 226 32.73 -22.81 -61.34
CA GLY A 226 33.05 -24.21 -61.11
C GLY A 226 33.74 -24.55 -59.77
N ASN A 227 33.03 -25.36 -58.97
CA ASN A 227 33.54 -26.41 -58.06
C ASN A 227 34.47 -25.98 -56.91
N SER A 228 34.50 -26.58 -55.72
CA SER A 228 33.83 -27.74 -55.12
C SER A 228 34.31 -27.79 -53.66
N ALA A 229 33.43 -28.25 -52.77
CA ALA A 229 33.73 -29.00 -51.55
C ALA A 229 34.52 -28.36 -50.39
N SER A 230 33.93 -28.55 -49.21
CA SER A 230 34.58 -28.87 -47.93
C SER A 230 35.15 -27.70 -47.10
N ALA A 231 34.37 -27.26 -46.11
CA ALA A 231 34.87 -27.08 -44.73
C ALA A 231 33.73 -26.76 -43.74
N LYS A 232 33.40 -27.76 -42.93
CA LYS A 232 33.15 -27.73 -41.48
C LYS A 232 32.40 -26.50 -40.91
N SER A 233 31.09 -26.68 -40.75
CA SER A 233 30.21 -25.94 -39.84
C SER A 233 30.65 -26.14 -38.38
N THR A 234 31.21 -25.09 -37.77
CA THR A 234 31.35 -24.99 -36.31
C THR A 234 30.04 -24.47 -35.73
N VAL A 235 29.23 -25.42 -35.26
CA VAL A 235 28.05 -25.15 -34.44
C VAL A 235 28.50 -24.46 -33.16
N SER A 236 28.23 -23.16 -33.07
CA SER A 236 28.40 -22.37 -31.86
C SER A 236 27.35 -22.84 -30.84
N ALA A 237 27.77 -23.79 -30.00
CA ALA A 237 26.98 -24.29 -28.89
C ALA A 237 26.69 -23.15 -27.91
N ARG A 238 25.47 -22.61 -27.99
CA ARG A 238 24.91 -21.74 -26.95
C ARG A 238 24.88 -22.53 -25.65
N ARG A 239 25.83 -22.21 -24.77
CA ARG A 239 25.90 -22.69 -23.40
C ARG A 239 24.57 -22.35 -22.70
N PRO A 240 23.77 -23.35 -22.27
CA PRO A 240 22.55 -23.07 -21.51
C PRO A 240 22.96 -22.40 -20.21
N LYS A 241 22.40 -21.21 -19.96
CA LYS A 241 22.49 -20.55 -18.65
C LYS A 241 21.88 -21.51 -17.64
N ARG A 242 22.70 -22.08 -16.75
CA ARG A 242 22.22 -22.74 -15.54
C ARG A 242 21.29 -21.75 -14.82
N PRO A 243 20.02 -22.10 -14.56
CA PRO A 243 19.22 -21.32 -13.63
C PRO A 243 19.90 -21.35 -12.26
N SER A 244 19.89 -20.23 -11.54
CA SER A 244 20.33 -20.22 -10.16
C SER A 244 19.43 -21.16 -9.36
N PRO A 245 19.97 -21.92 -8.38
CA PRO A 245 19.17 -22.84 -7.57
C PRO A 245 17.99 -22.16 -6.87
N ASP A 246 18.07 -20.85 -6.60
CA ASP A 246 16.97 -20.07 -6.02
C ASP A 246 15.76 -19.84 -6.95
N ARG A 247 15.90 -19.99 -8.28
CA ARG A 247 14.79 -19.74 -9.23
C ARG A 247 13.96 -20.97 -9.56
N GLN A 248 14.47 -22.17 -9.35
CA GLN A 248 13.71 -23.40 -9.66
C GLN A 248 12.67 -23.73 -8.57
N LEU A 249 12.89 -23.28 -7.34
CA LEU A 249 11.90 -23.35 -6.26
C LEU A 249 10.81 -22.26 -6.35
N GLU A 250 11.06 -21.16 -7.06
CA GLU A 250 10.11 -20.04 -7.21
C GLU A 250 9.05 -20.30 -8.30
N ASP A 251 9.40 -21.00 -9.39
CA ASP A 251 8.48 -21.23 -10.52
C ASP A 251 7.61 -22.50 -10.33
N GLU A 252 8.05 -23.53 -9.59
CA GLU A 252 7.23 -24.73 -9.33
C GLU A 252 6.22 -24.58 -8.17
N LEU A 253 6.47 -23.67 -7.22
CA LEU A 253 5.50 -23.37 -6.14
C LEU A 253 4.40 -22.40 -6.59
N ALA A 254 4.65 -21.59 -7.62
CA ALA A 254 3.76 -20.51 -8.02
C ALA A 254 2.49 -20.99 -8.73
N ASP A 255 2.52 -22.12 -9.45
CA ASP A 255 1.37 -22.52 -10.27
C ASP A 255 0.25 -23.20 -9.45
N GLY A 256 0.60 -23.97 -8.41
CA GLY A 256 -0.37 -24.61 -7.52
C GLY A 256 -1.11 -23.62 -6.62
N GLU A 257 -0.37 -22.77 -5.89
CA GLU A 257 -0.97 -21.80 -4.95
C GLU A 257 -1.77 -20.71 -5.68
N LEU A 258 -1.35 -20.31 -6.87
CA LEU A 258 -2.04 -19.27 -7.65
C LEU A 258 -3.31 -19.82 -8.31
N GLN A 259 -3.36 -21.12 -8.58
CA GLN A 259 -4.59 -21.81 -8.95
C GLN A 259 -5.55 -21.89 -7.76
N GLU A 260 -5.07 -22.24 -6.56
CA GLU A 260 -5.89 -22.29 -5.35
C GLU A 260 -6.48 -20.92 -4.97
N LEU A 261 -5.68 -19.85 -5.05
CA LEU A 261 -6.14 -18.46 -4.85
C LEU A 261 -7.18 -18.02 -5.90
N ARG A 262 -7.06 -18.48 -7.15
CA ARG A 262 -8.07 -18.22 -8.20
C ARG A 262 -9.39 -18.93 -7.89
N THR A 263 -9.34 -20.18 -7.40
CA THR A 263 -10.53 -20.93 -7.00
C THR A 263 -11.21 -20.31 -5.78
N GLN A 264 -10.42 -19.90 -4.78
CA GLN A 264 -10.91 -19.23 -3.58
C GLN A 264 -11.54 -17.87 -3.90
N LYS A 265 -10.92 -17.09 -4.80
CA LYS A 265 -11.48 -15.83 -5.30
C LYS A 265 -12.79 -16.05 -6.08
N ARG A 266 -12.89 -17.11 -6.89
CA ARG A 266 -14.11 -17.45 -7.61
C ARG A 266 -15.24 -17.80 -6.64
N GLY A 267 -14.97 -18.59 -5.59
CA GLY A 267 -15.95 -18.88 -4.54
C GLY A 267 -16.43 -17.65 -3.75
N LEU A 268 -15.52 -16.72 -3.46
CA LEU A 268 -15.86 -15.44 -2.80
C LEU A 268 -16.75 -14.55 -3.67
N MET A 269 -16.48 -14.47 -4.97
CA MET A 269 -17.32 -13.72 -5.91
C MET A 269 -18.72 -14.31 -6.03
N THR A 270 -18.84 -15.64 -6.11
CA THR A 270 -20.14 -16.33 -6.12
C THR A 270 -20.91 -16.10 -4.81
N ALA A 271 -20.24 -16.13 -3.66
CA ALA A 271 -20.89 -15.84 -2.37
C ALA A 271 -21.32 -14.37 -2.23
N VAL A 272 -20.60 -13.44 -2.86
CA VAL A 272 -21.00 -12.02 -2.92
C VAL A 272 -22.19 -11.83 -3.86
N GLU A 273 -22.22 -12.52 -5.01
CA GLU A 273 -23.35 -12.51 -5.93
C GLU A 273 -24.61 -13.16 -5.31
N GLU A 274 -24.46 -14.26 -4.57
CA GLU A 274 -25.56 -14.87 -3.81
C GLU A 274 -26.05 -13.96 -2.67
N ARG A 275 -25.15 -13.24 -1.99
CA ARG A 275 -25.52 -12.21 -0.98
C ARG A 275 -26.16 -10.98 -1.61
N ALA A 276 -25.84 -10.64 -2.85
CA ALA A 276 -26.46 -9.54 -3.59
C ALA A 276 -27.85 -9.94 -4.13
N ALA A 277 -28.04 -11.21 -4.53
CA ALA A 277 -29.31 -11.76 -4.96
C ALA A 277 -30.30 -12.01 -3.80
N GLY A 278 -29.77 -12.26 -2.60
CA GLY A 278 -30.56 -12.43 -1.37
C GLY A 278 -30.99 -11.10 -0.75
N GLY A 279 -32.08 -10.52 -1.28
CA GLY A 279 -32.78 -9.39 -0.66
C GLY A 279 -33.12 -9.63 0.83
N ARG A 280 -33.47 -8.55 1.54
CA ARG A 280 -33.69 -8.39 3.01
C ARG A 280 -34.10 -9.63 3.84
N ALA A 281 -34.85 -10.58 3.29
CA ALA A 281 -35.17 -11.86 3.92
C ALA A 281 -33.94 -12.74 4.25
N GLY A 282 -32.88 -12.71 3.42
CA GLY A 282 -31.67 -13.51 3.63
C GLY A 282 -30.86 -13.09 4.87
N ARG A 283 -30.85 -11.79 5.20
CA ARG A 283 -30.14 -11.28 6.38
C ARG A 283 -30.82 -11.69 7.69
N ALA A 284 -32.15 -11.70 7.73
CA ALA A 284 -32.90 -12.14 8.91
C ALA A 284 -32.70 -13.65 9.16
N ALA A 285 -32.73 -14.48 8.12
CA ALA A 285 -32.50 -15.92 8.24
C ALA A 285 -31.08 -16.26 8.71
N ALA A 286 -30.07 -15.52 8.22
CA ALA A 286 -28.67 -15.71 8.63
C ALA A 286 -28.43 -15.32 10.11
N ILE A 287 -29.03 -14.22 10.58
CA ILE A 287 -28.96 -13.82 12.00
C ILE A 287 -29.66 -14.85 12.90
N ILE A 288 -30.83 -15.35 12.49
CA ILE A 288 -31.55 -16.39 13.24
C ILE A 288 -30.75 -17.70 13.29
N GLN A 289 -30.07 -18.09 12.22
CA GLN A 289 -29.21 -19.28 12.24
C GLN A 289 -27.95 -19.10 13.09
N MET A 290 -27.32 -17.92 13.07
CA MET A 290 -26.19 -17.61 13.95
C MET A 290 -26.57 -17.74 15.43
N LEU A 291 -27.70 -17.12 15.82
CA LEU A 291 -28.19 -17.15 17.19
C LEU A 291 -28.60 -18.56 17.63
N LYS A 292 -29.19 -19.36 16.73
CA LYS A 292 -29.49 -20.78 17.01
C LYS A 292 -28.23 -21.61 17.24
N LYS A 293 -27.16 -21.35 16.47
CA LYS A 293 -25.91 -22.11 16.54
C LYS A 293 -25.10 -21.80 17.81
N GLU A 294 -25.13 -20.55 18.28
CA GLU A 294 -24.58 -20.18 19.60
C GLU A 294 -25.37 -20.79 20.76
N TYR A 295 -26.69 -20.93 20.63
CA TYR A 295 -27.54 -21.43 21.72
C TYR A 295 -27.51 -22.96 21.89
N THR A 296 -27.14 -23.72 20.86
CA THR A 296 -27.11 -25.19 20.91
C THR A 296 -25.83 -25.79 21.52
N GLY A 297 -24.89 -24.97 21.99
CA GLY A 297 -23.61 -25.42 22.55
C GLY A 297 -23.58 -25.72 24.06
N SER A 298 -24.70 -25.56 24.78
CA SER A 298 -24.72 -25.70 26.25
C SER A 298 -25.61 -26.86 26.71
N CYS A 299 -25.00 -27.81 27.42
CA CYS A 299 -25.64 -29.00 28.01
C CYS A 299 -26.44 -28.65 29.28
N ASN A 300 -27.44 -27.77 29.18
CA ASN A 300 -28.66 -27.67 30.00
C ASN A 300 -29.29 -26.30 29.78
N PRO A 301 -30.38 -26.18 29.00
CA PRO A 301 -31.08 -24.90 28.90
C PRO A 301 -31.92 -24.68 30.16
N ALA A 302 -31.53 -23.71 30.99
CA ALA A 302 -32.46 -23.11 31.94
C ALA A 302 -33.60 -22.42 31.15
N PRO A 303 -34.84 -22.45 31.64
CA PRO A 303 -35.95 -21.77 30.98
C PRO A 303 -35.67 -20.27 30.90
N ILE A 304 -35.97 -19.69 29.73
CA ILE A 304 -35.85 -18.25 29.48
C ILE A 304 -36.79 -17.54 30.46
N PRO A 305 -36.30 -16.61 31.31
CA PRO A 305 -37.14 -15.92 32.25
C PRO A 305 -38.20 -15.10 31.49
N THR A 306 -39.41 -15.14 31.99
CA THR A 306 -40.51 -14.32 31.48
C THR A 306 -40.22 -12.84 31.69
N ALA A 307 -40.89 -11.97 30.92
CA ALA A 307 -40.73 -10.52 31.04
C ALA A 307 -41.02 -10.02 32.48
N ASP A 308 -41.88 -10.71 33.23
CA ASP A 308 -42.20 -10.38 34.61
C ASP A 308 -41.10 -10.79 35.59
N GLU A 309 -40.41 -11.91 35.37
CA GLU A 309 -39.24 -12.32 36.16
C GLU A 309 -38.03 -11.39 35.94
N ALA A 310 -37.86 -10.88 34.72
CA ALA A 310 -36.82 -9.89 34.43
C ALA A 310 -37.08 -8.55 35.13
N ARG A 311 -38.36 -8.15 35.26
CA ARG A 311 -38.76 -6.92 35.97
C ARG A 311 -38.57 -7.03 37.49
N GLN A 312 -38.82 -8.19 38.09
CA GLN A 312 -38.62 -8.39 39.53
C GLN A 312 -37.15 -8.39 39.95
N ARG A 313 -36.23 -8.78 39.06
CA ARG A 313 -34.80 -8.89 39.38
C ARG A 313 -34.03 -7.57 39.35
N LEU A 314 -34.60 -6.50 38.79
CA LEU A 314 -33.90 -5.23 38.58
C LEU A 314 -34.82 -4.02 38.89
N PRO A 315 -35.13 -3.76 40.18
CA PRO A 315 -36.12 -2.74 40.57
C PRO A 315 -35.72 -1.28 40.29
N ASP A 316 -34.43 -0.99 40.03
CA ASP A 316 -33.92 0.38 39.88
C ASP A 316 -33.78 0.89 38.44
N LEU A 317 -34.22 0.12 37.44
CA LEU A 317 -34.19 0.54 36.03
C LEU A 317 -35.48 1.30 35.68
N ARG A 318 -35.43 2.64 35.70
CA ARG A 318 -36.49 3.50 35.14
C ARG A 318 -36.45 3.42 33.61
N CYS A 319 -37.27 2.55 33.04
CA CYS A 319 -37.51 2.48 31.60
C CYS A 319 -38.56 3.52 31.19
N ARG A 320 -38.21 4.44 30.27
CA ARG A 320 -39.21 5.17 29.47
C ARG A 320 -39.55 4.30 28.26
N VAL A 321 -40.82 3.93 28.13
CA VAL A 321 -41.35 3.22 26.97
C VAL A 321 -41.89 4.27 26.00
N ASP A 322 -41.26 4.43 24.84
CA ASP A 322 -41.86 5.15 23.71
C ASP A 322 -42.71 4.15 22.91
N GLU A 323 -44.02 4.24 23.06
CA GLU A 323 -44.99 3.45 22.30
C GLU A 323 -45.12 4.01 20.89
N GLY A 324 -44.32 3.51 19.95
CA GLY A 324 -44.41 3.94 18.55
C GLY A 324 -43.70 3.10 17.50
N LEU A 325 -42.93 2.08 17.87
CA LEU A 325 -42.22 1.23 16.89
C LEU A 325 -42.16 -0.23 17.38
N SER A 326 -42.51 -1.17 16.50
CA SER A 326 -42.68 -2.60 16.76
C SER A 326 -41.39 -3.39 17.06
N HIS A 327 -40.35 -2.75 17.60
CA HIS A 327 -39.11 -3.40 18.01
C HIS A 327 -38.53 -2.75 19.27
N VAL A 328 -38.43 -3.54 20.33
CA VAL A 328 -37.82 -3.15 21.61
C VAL A 328 -36.29 -3.14 21.45
N PHE A 329 -35.69 -1.97 21.48
CA PHE A 329 -34.23 -1.83 21.66
C PHE A 329 -33.94 -1.44 23.12
N LEU A 330 -33.28 -2.32 23.86
CA LEU A 330 -32.72 -2.00 25.17
C LEU A 330 -31.38 -1.28 24.98
N ARG A 331 -31.36 0.04 25.18
CA ARG A 331 -30.12 0.82 25.22
C ARG A 331 -29.73 1.05 26.68
N VAL A 332 -28.68 0.36 27.13
CA VAL A 332 -28.15 0.53 28.49
C VAL A 332 -27.19 1.72 28.49
N HIS A 333 -27.54 2.78 29.22
CA HIS A 333 -26.61 3.87 29.52
C HIS A 333 -25.97 3.62 30.89
N SER A 334 -24.65 3.44 30.90
CA SER A 334 -23.84 3.47 32.12
C SER A 334 -23.83 4.90 32.65
N VAL A 335 -24.41 5.13 33.83
CA VAL A 335 -24.28 6.38 34.57
C VAL A 335 -23.15 6.18 35.57
N SER A 336 -21.97 6.73 35.28
CA SER A 336 -20.89 6.87 36.26
C SER A 336 -21.32 7.90 37.31
N ARG A 337 -21.47 7.48 38.57
CA ARG A 337 -21.63 8.39 39.70
C ARG A 337 -20.29 9.01 40.07
N SER A 338 -20.29 10.34 40.17
CA SER A 338 -19.29 11.19 40.85
C SER A 338 -19.41 11.10 42.36
#